data_AF-A0A6P0Y0A1-F1
#
_entry.id   AF-A0A6P0Y0A1-F1
#
_cell.length_a   1.000
_cell.length_b   1.000
_cell.length_c   1.000
_cell.angle_alpha   90.00
_cell.angle_beta   90.00
_cell.angle_gamma   90.00
#
_symmetry.space_group_name_H-M   'P 1'
#
loop_
_entity.id
_entity.type
_entity.pdbx_description
1 polymer ?
#
loop_
_entity_poly.entity_id
_entity_poly.type
_entity_poly.pdbx_seq_one_letter_code
_entity_poly.pdbx_strand_id
1 'polypeptide(L)'
;PIVFLPLFVTTITGIAYRLGRNWFGLSKDQAHILMVIHEAGFLGEDIKPFYVLLNGIGLIWMLVTGIIMSGLFNQKKPKQNT
;
A
#
# COMPACT_ATOMS: atom_id res chain seq x y z
N PRO A 1 -10.00 9.81 -2.28
CA PRO A 1 -8.77 9.01 -2.02
C PRO A 1 -8.77 7.68 -2.82
N ILE A 2 -8.69 7.78 -4.16
CA ILE A 2 -8.82 6.62 -5.07
C ILE A 2 -7.62 5.67 -4.98
N VAL A 3 -6.40 6.20 -4.92
CA VAL A 3 -5.16 5.39 -4.81
C VAL A 3 -4.92 4.91 -3.37
N PHE A 4 -5.29 5.73 -2.39
CA PHE A 4 -5.08 5.41 -0.97
C PHE A 4 -5.92 4.23 -0.50
N LEU A 5 -7.19 4.14 -0.88
CA LEU A 5 -8.09 3.10 -0.38
C LEU A 5 -7.63 1.66 -0.72
N PRO A 6 -7.32 1.31 -1.98
CA PRO A 6 -6.83 -0.04 -2.29
C PRO A 6 -5.48 -0.33 -1.62
N LEU A 7 -4.59 0.68 -1.53
CA LEU A 7 -3.32 0.53 -0.82
C LEU A 7 -3.48 0.30 0.67
N PHE A 8 -4.42 1.01 1.30
CA PHE A 8 -4.75 0.84 2.71
C PHE A 8 -5.25 -0.58 2.95
N VAL A 9 -6.19 -1.07 2.14
CA VAL A 9 -6.70 -2.43 2.23
C VAL A 9 -5.58 -3.46 2.06
N THR A 10 -4.78 -3.37 0.99
CA THR A 10 -3.67 -4.28 0.72
C THR A 10 -2.62 -4.27 1.86
N THR A 11 -2.30 -3.10 2.41
CA THR A 11 -1.35 -3.01 3.53
C THR A 11 -1.89 -3.65 4.80
N ILE A 12 -3.12 -3.33 5.17
CA ILE A 12 -3.75 -3.85 6.39
C ILE A 12 -3.94 -5.37 6.30
N THR A 13 -4.42 -5.89 5.17
CA THR A 13 -4.60 -7.34 5.00
C THR A 13 -3.27 -8.08 4.95
N GLY A 14 -2.23 -7.51 4.36
CA GLY A 14 -0.88 -8.09 4.36
C GLY A 14 -0.28 -8.18 5.77
N ILE A 15 -0.41 -7.12 6.57
CA ILE A 15 0.01 -7.10 7.98
C ILE A 15 -0.80 -8.13 8.78
N ALA A 16 -2.13 -8.09 8.67
CA ALA A 16 -3.02 -9.02 9.37
C ALA A 16 -2.73 -10.47 9.00
N TYR A 17 -2.46 -10.78 7.72
CA TYR A 17 -2.10 -12.12 7.27
C TYR A 17 -0.83 -12.61 7.97
N ARG A 18 0.21 -11.76 8.03
CA ARG A 18 1.48 -12.14 8.64
C ARG A 18 1.39 -12.30 10.15
N LEU A 19 0.70 -11.39 10.84
CA LEU A 19 0.44 -11.51 12.27
C LEU A 19 -0.39 -12.75 12.58
N GLY A 20 -1.46 -12.98 11.81
CA GLY A 20 -2.31 -14.15 11.92
C GLY A 20 -1.53 -15.47 11.80
N ARG A 21 -0.72 -15.61 10.75
CA ARG A 21 0.07 -16.82 10.47
C ARG A 21 1.21 -17.04 11.46
N ASN A 22 1.93 -15.97 11.83
CA ASN A 22 3.19 -16.12 12.57
C ASN A 22 3.05 -15.95 14.07
N TRP A 23 2.10 -15.13 14.55
CA TRP A 23 1.96 -14.82 15.98
C TRP A 23 0.73 -15.50 16.57
N PHE A 24 -0.37 -15.57 15.83
CA PHE A 24 -1.62 -16.18 16.30
C PHE A 24 -1.82 -17.63 15.86
N GLY A 25 -0.88 -18.19 15.07
CA GLY A 25 -0.92 -19.58 14.65
C GLY A 25 -2.09 -19.96 13.74
N LEU A 26 -2.75 -18.99 13.09
CA LEU A 26 -3.81 -19.27 12.12
C LEU A 26 -3.30 -20.22 11.03
N SER A 27 -4.11 -21.18 10.59
CA SER A 27 -3.78 -22.04 9.46
C SER A 27 -3.74 -21.23 8.14
N LYS A 28 -3.17 -21.81 7.08
CA LYS A 28 -3.16 -21.17 5.76
C LYS A 28 -4.58 -20.91 5.28
N ASP A 29 -5.48 -21.86 5.49
CA ASP A 29 -6.87 -21.78 5.05
C ASP A 29 -7.64 -20.69 5.82
N GLN A 30 -7.42 -20.59 7.14
CA GLN A 30 -8.02 -19.54 7.97
C GLN A 30 -7.56 -18.13 7.54
N ALA A 31 -6.28 -17.99 7.18
CA ALA A 31 -5.71 -16.71 6.75
C ALA A 31 -5.95 -16.41 5.26
N HIS A 32 -6.40 -17.39 4.46
CA HIS A 32 -6.52 -17.26 3.00
C HIS A 32 -7.45 -16.11 2.59
N ILE A 33 -8.53 -15.89 3.34
CA ILE A 33 -9.46 -14.79 3.08
C ILE A 33 -8.77 -13.42 3.05
N LEU A 34 -7.73 -13.23 3.88
CA LEU A 34 -6.95 -11.99 3.89
C LEU A 34 -6.17 -11.82 2.58
N MET A 35 -5.64 -12.90 2.01
CA MET A 35 -4.95 -12.86 0.71
C MET A 35 -5.92 -12.63 -0.45
N VAL A 36 -7.12 -13.22 -0.39
CA VAL A 36 -8.19 -12.95 -1.39
C VAL A 36 -8.54 -11.47 -1.40
N ILE A 37 -8.62 -10.82 -0.25
CA ILE A 37 -8.87 -9.37 -0.17
C ILE A 37 -7.61 -8.58 -0.58
N HIS A 38 -6.41 -9.01 -0.15
CA HIS A 38 -5.12 -8.36 -0.44
C HIS A 38 -4.86 -8.19 -1.94
N GLU A 39 -5.23 -9.18 -2.74
CA GLU A 39 -5.00 -9.25 -4.18
C GLU A 39 -6.27 -8.94 -5.00
N ALA A 40 -7.37 -8.58 -4.33
CA ALA A 40 -8.71 -8.45 -4.92
C ALA A 40 -9.16 -9.69 -5.72
N GLY A 41 -8.78 -10.88 -5.26
CA GLY A 41 -9.03 -12.16 -5.93
C GLY A 41 -10.51 -12.52 -6.11
N PHE A 42 -11.41 -11.89 -5.35
CA PHE A 42 -12.86 -12.01 -5.53
C PHE A 42 -13.36 -11.36 -6.83
N LEU A 43 -12.56 -10.54 -7.51
CA LEU A 43 -12.86 -9.95 -8.82
C LEU A 43 -12.49 -10.86 -10.00
N GLY A 44 -11.91 -12.04 -9.74
CA GLY A 44 -11.46 -12.98 -10.75
C GLY A 44 -9.93 -13.09 -10.82
N GLU A 45 -9.45 -14.25 -11.26
CA GLU A 45 -8.02 -14.56 -11.28
C GLU A 45 -7.22 -13.70 -12.27
N ASP A 46 -7.81 -13.40 -13.42
CA ASP A 46 -7.18 -12.60 -14.47
C ASP A 46 -6.93 -11.14 -14.06
N ILE A 47 -7.71 -10.63 -13.10
CA ILE A 47 -7.62 -9.24 -12.62
C ILE A 47 -6.56 -9.08 -11.53
N LYS A 48 -6.23 -10.14 -10.78
CA LYS A 48 -5.27 -10.09 -9.65
C LYS A 48 -3.95 -9.41 -10.03
N PRO A 49 -3.28 -9.75 -11.16
CA PRO A 49 -2.00 -9.14 -11.51
C PRO A 49 -2.12 -7.64 -11.78
N PHE A 50 -3.21 -7.21 -12.43
CA PHE A 50 -3.46 -5.79 -12.72
C PHE A 50 -3.72 -5.01 -11.43
N TYR A 51 -4.52 -5.56 -10.51
CA TYR A 51 -4.79 -4.93 -9.23
C TYR A 51 -3.51 -4.73 -8.41
N VAL A 52 -2.66 -5.75 -8.32
CA VAL A 52 -1.38 -5.66 -7.59
C VAL A 52 -0.43 -4.67 -8.27
N LEU A 53 -0.33 -4.69 -9.60
CA LEU A 53 0.50 -3.77 -10.37
C LEU A 53 0.08 -2.30 -10.17
N LEU A 54 -1.22 -2.02 -10.27
CA LEU A 54 -1.76 -0.66 -10.09
C LEU A 54 -1.53 -0.15 -8.67
N ASN A 55 -1.64 -1.01 -7.65
CA ASN A 55 -1.27 -0.66 -6.29
C ASN A 55 0.22 -0.31 -6.19
N GLY A 56 1.11 -1.12 -6.75
CA GLY A 56 2.56 -0.85 -6.76
C GLY A 56 2.90 0.51 -7.40
N ILE A 57 2.33 0.79 -8.58
CA ILE A 57 2.51 2.07 -9.27
C ILE A 57 1.94 3.22 -8.45
N GLY A 58 0.73 3.06 -7.90
CA GLY A 58 0.08 4.05 -7.06
C GLY A 58 0.89 4.38 -5.79
N LEU A 59 1.49 3.38 -5.16
CA LEU A 59 2.37 3.57 -4.00
C LEU A 59 3.60 4.39 -4.36
N ILE A 60 4.29 4.04 -5.45
CA ILE A 60 5.46 4.78 -5.94
C ILE A 60 5.08 6.23 -6.22
N TRP A 61 3.95 6.46 -6.91
CA TRP A 61 3.44 7.78 -7.19
C TRP A 61 3.18 8.60 -5.92
N MET A 62 2.50 8.01 -4.92
CA MET A 62 2.23 8.69 -3.66
C MET A 62 3.51 8.97 -2.86
N LEU A 63 4.49 8.06 -2.89
CA LEU A 63 5.79 8.28 -2.24
C LEU A 63 6.53 9.45 -2.87
N VAL A 64 6.65 9.47 -4.20
CA VAL A 64 7.32 10.55 -4.93
C VAL A 64 6.65 11.90 -4.66
N THR A 65 5.33 11.98 -4.84
CA THR A 65 4.57 13.21 -4.61
C THR A 65 4.61 13.66 -3.15
N GLY A 66 4.49 12.73 -2.20
CA GLY A 66 4.60 12.99 -0.77
C GLY A 66 5.97 13.53 -0.36
N ILE A 67 7.05 12.93 -0.88
CA ILE A 67 8.42 13.41 -0.64
C ILE A 67 8.61 14.82 -1.20
N ILE A 68 8.14 15.10 -2.42
CA ILE A 68 8.21 16.45 -3.03
C ILE A 68 7.47 17.47 -2.17
N MET A 69 6.25 17.15 -1.72
CA MET A 69 5.42 18.05 -0.90
C MET A 69 5.95 18.23 0.53
N SER A 70 6.63 17.23 1.09
CA SER A 70 7.18 17.28 2.45
C SER A 70 8.23 18.37 2.65
N GLY A 71 8.78 18.92 1.56
CA GLY A 71 9.82 19.93 1.62
C GLY A 71 11.17 19.38 2.10
N LEU A 72 11.37 18.06 2.10
CA LEU A 72 12.67 17.41 2.36
C LEU A 72 13.80 17.99 1.48
N PHE A 73 13.47 18.51 0.29
CA PHE A 73 14.41 19.15 -0.63
C PHE A 73 14.34 20.69 -0.63
N ASN A 74 13.48 21.30 0.20
CA ASN A 74 13.36 22.75 0.28
C ASN A 74 14.52 23.33 1.09
N GLN A 75 15.57 23.77 0.39
CA GLN A 75 16.57 24.65 0.97
C GLN A 75 15.93 26.02 1.20
N LYS A 76 15.75 26.40 2.47
CA LYS A 76 15.34 27.77 2.83
C LYS A 76 16.43 28.73 2.35
N LYS A 77 16.20 29.44 1.23
CA LYS A 77 17.11 30.51 0.81
C LYS A 77 17.16 31.57 1.93
N PRO A 78 18.35 31.98 2.42
CA PRO A 78 18.43 33.04 3.42
C PRO A 78 17.80 34.31 2.85
N LYS A 79 16.89 34.93 3.61
CA LYS A 79 16.32 36.25 3.27
C LYS A 79 17.49 37.25 3.23
N GLN A 80 17.81 37.76 2.04
CA GLN A 80 18.60 38.97 1.94
C GLN A 80 17.71 40.13 2.37
N ASN A 81 17.95 40.66 3.55
CA ASN A 81 17.39 41.93 3.99
C ASN A 81 18.21 43.04 3.32
N THR A 82 17.61 43.71 2.33
CA THR A 82 18.04 45.04 1.85
C THR A 82 17.30 46.11 2.63
#